data_AF-A0A6J6SY76-F1
#
_entry.id   AF-A0A6J6SY76-F1
#
_cell.length_a   1.000
_cell.length_b   1.000
_cell.length_c   1.000
_cell.angle_alpha   90.00
_cell.angle_beta   90.00
_cell.angle_gamma   90.00
#
_symmetry.space_group_name_H-M   'P 1'
#
loop_
_entity.id
_entity.type
_entity.pdbx_description
1 polymer ?
#
loop_
_entity_poly.entity_id
_entity_poly.type
_entity_poly.pdbx_seq_one_letter_code
_entity_poly.pdbx_strand_id
1 'polypeptide(L)'
;MADGFRNFVKGKNQIQAEYHLVDRAALLTLTAPEMTVLVGGLRVLGANADGSEVGVLTKKKGALTNDFFVNLLSLNTTWAPKKGTELFEAHDNKSGKVKWTGSRADLVFGSNSVLRAVAEVYSSDDAKEKFVKDFIAAWCKVMELDRF
;
A
#
# COMPACT_ATOMS: atom_id res chain seq x y z
N MET A 1 10.43 5.44 -15.07
CA MET A 1 8.96 5.24 -15.08
C MET A 1 8.62 4.34 -13.89
N ALA A 2 7.68 4.75 -13.05
CA ALA A 2 7.31 4.02 -11.85
C ALA A 2 5.79 4.04 -11.68
N ASP A 3 5.27 2.99 -11.04
CA ASP A 3 3.85 2.81 -10.75
C ASP A 3 3.72 2.24 -9.33
N GLY A 4 3.48 3.14 -8.37
CA GLY A 4 3.35 2.79 -6.95
C GLY A 4 2.14 1.90 -6.66
N PHE A 5 1.07 1.98 -7.47
CA PHE A 5 -0.12 1.15 -7.30
C PHE A 5 0.19 -0.33 -7.56
N ARG A 6 1.15 -0.64 -8.45
CA ARG A 6 1.59 -2.02 -8.77
C ARG A 6 2.98 -2.38 -8.23
N ASN A 7 3.49 -1.60 -7.28
CA ASN A 7 4.83 -1.75 -6.68
C ASN A 7 5.96 -1.86 -7.71
N PHE A 8 5.92 -1.03 -8.76
CA PHE A 8 6.82 -1.13 -9.90
C PHE A 8 7.71 0.10 -10.06
N VAL A 9 9.00 -0.13 -10.31
CA VAL A 9 9.97 0.90 -10.69
C VAL A 9 10.84 0.38 -11.83
N LYS A 10 10.84 1.08 -12.97
CA LYS A 10 11.68 0.75 -14.13
C LYS A 10 13.07 1.37 -13.98
N GLY A 11 14.09 0.53 -13.82
CA GLY A 11 15.50 0.93 -13.77
C GLY A 11 15.90 1.61 -12.46
N LYS A 12 17.10 2.20 -12.42
CA LYS A 12 17.54 3.04 -11.29
C LYS A 12 16.85 4.39 -11.41
N ASN A 13 15.97 4.70 -10.47
CA ASN A 13 15.26 5.97 -10.44
C ASN A 13 15.88 6.84 -9.34
N GLN A 14 16.17 8.11 -9.64
CA GLN A 14 16.73 9.04 -8.66
C GLN A 14 15.68 9.52 -7.64
N ILE A 15 14.41 9.48 -8.04
CA ILE A 15 13.28 9.89 -7.21
C ILE A 15 12.72 8.67 -6.48
N GLN A 16 12.44 8.83 -5.18
CA GLN A 16 11.94 7.77 -4.33
C GLN A 16 10.51 7.34 -4.72
N ALA A 17 10.16 6.08 -4.47
CA ALA A 17 8.92 5.48 -4.96
C ALA A 17 7.64 6.18 -4.46
N GLU A 18 7.67 6.75 -3.25
CA GLU A 18 6.56 7.50 -2.65
C GLU A 18 6.21 8.78 -3.44
N TYR A 19 7.18 9.47 -4.02
CA TYR A 19 6.92 10.65 -4.83
C TYR A 19 6.26 10.28 -6.16
N HIS A 20 6.69 9.18 -6.76
CA HIS A 20 6.05 8.65 -7.97
C HIS A 20 4.63 8.17 -7.73
N LEU A 21 4.34 7.61 -6.55
CA LEU A 21 2.99 7.24 -6.16
C LEU A 21 2.08 8.48 -6.09
N VAL A 22 2.52 9.55 -5.42
CA VAL A 22 1.74 10.79 -5.29
C VAL A 22 1.54 11.47 -6.65
N ASP A 23 2.59 11.56 -7.47
CA ASP A 23 2.51 12.11 -8.83
C ASP A 23 1.51 11.33 -9.70
N ARG A 24 1.57 9.99 -9.65
CA ARG A 24 0.62 9.14 -10.37
C ARG A 24 -0.81 9.30 -9.87
N ALA A 25 -1.01 9.44 -8.56
CA ALA A 25 -2.31 9.69 -7.98
C ALA A 25 -2.90 11.03 -8.44
N ALA A 26 -2.09 12.08 -8.52
CA ALA A 26 -2.50 13.38 -9.04
C ALA A 26 -2.95 13.31 -10.51
N LEU A 27 -2.22 12.59 -11.35
CA LEU A 27 -2.61 12.35 -12.75
C LEU A 27 -3.93 11.58 -12.90
N LEU A 28 -4.27 10.75 -11.91
CA LEU A 28 -5.53 10.02 -11.85
C LEU A 28 -6.64 10.80 -11.11
N THR A 29 -6.41 12.08 -10.79
CA THR A 29 -7.35 12.96 -10.06
C THR A 29 -7.78 12.39 -8.70
N LEU A 30 -6.92 11.59 -8.08
CA LEU A 30 -7.20 10.92 -6.81
C LEU A 30 -6.88 11.84 -5.62
N THR A 31 -7.76 11.79 -4.63
CA THR A 31 -7.52 12.34 -3.30
C THR A 31 -6.63 11.41 -2.48
N ALA A 32 -6.06 11.91 -1.38
CA ALA A 32 -5.24 11.08 -0.48
C ALA A 32 -6.01 9.86 0.08
N PRO A 33 -7.29 9.96 0.50
CA PRO A 33 -8.08 8.79 0.89
C PRO A 33 -8.28 7.78 -0.25
N GLU A 34 -8.61 8.23 -1.46
CA GLU A 34 -8.81 7.34 -2.62
C GLU A 34 -7.52 6.61 -3.00
N MET A 35 -6.38 7.33 -3.03
CA MET A 35 -5.07 6.73 -3.25
C MET A 35 -4.77 5.68 -2.17
N THR A 36 -5.08 5.97 -0.90
CA THR A 36 -4.82 5.07 0.22
C THR A 36 -5.58 3.76 0.07
N VAL A 37 -6.90 3.81 -0.14
CA VAL A 37 -7.71 2.59 -0.29
C VAL A 37 -7.28 1.79 -1.52
N LEU A 38 -7.00 2.46 -2.65
CA LEU A 38 -6.55 1.78 -3.86
C LEU A 38 -5.24 1.03 -3.65
N VAL A 39 -4.23 1.63 -3.01
CA VAL A 39 -2.98 0.93 -2.71
C VAL A 39 -3.24 -0.27 -1.79
N GLY A 40 -3.96 -0.07 -0.68
CA GLY A 40 -4.23 -1.15 0.27
C GLY A 40 -4.98 -2.33 -0.37
N GLY A 41 -5.99 -2.04 -1.19
CA GLY A 41 -6.77 -3.06 -1.90
C GLY A 41 -5.97 -3.78 -2.99
N LEU A 42 -5.22 -3.05 -3.81
CA LEU A 42 -4.38 -3.66 -4.85
C LEU A 42 -3.30 -4.56 -4.27
N ARG A 43 -2.76 -4.24 -3.09
CA ARG A 43 -1.81 -5.10 -2.39
C ARG A 43 -2.41 -6.42 -1.94
N VAL A 44 -3.57 -6.40 -1.26
CA VAL A 44 -4.21 -7.66 -0.80
C VAL A 44 -4.74 -8.49 -1.96
N LEU A 45 -5.09 -7.87 -3.08
CA LEU A 45 -5.44 -8.55 -4.32
C LEU A 45 -4.23 -9.12 -5.06
N GLY A 46 -3.00 -8.72 -4.70
CA GLY A 46 -1.78 -9.20 -5.31
C GLY A 46 -1.49 -8.61 -6.69
N ALA A 47 -1.93 -7.38 -6.96
CA ALA A 47 -1.80 -6.71 -8.26
C ALA A 47 -0.39 -6.12 -8.52
N ASN A 48 0.66 -6.73 -7.98
CA ASN A 48 2.04 -6.31 -8.21
C ASN A 48 2.49 -6.65 -9.63
N ALA A 49 3.25 -5.76 -10.27
CA ALA A 49 3.60 -5.88 -11.69
C ALA A 49 4.45 -7.13 -12.02
N ASP A 50 5.28 -7.58 -11.09
CA ASP A 50 6.13 -8.76 -11.20
C ASP A 50 5.57 -10.00 -10.46
N GLY A 51 4.35 -9.88 -9.91
CA GLY A 51 3.73 -10.92 -9.09
C GLY A 51 4.39 -11.12 -7.71
N SER A 52 5.32 -10.25 -7.30
CA SER A 52 6.01 -10.36 -6.01
C SER A 52 5.07 -10.20 -4.81
N GLU A 53 5.53 -10.65 -3.63
CA GLU A 53 4.82 -10.50 -2.36
C GLU A 53 5.15 -9.19 -1.63
N VAL A 54 5.86 -8.25 -2.28
CA VAL A 54 6.23 -6.97 -1.66
C VAL A 54 4.98 -6.14 -1.39
N GLY A 55 4.76 -5.81 -0.12
CA GLY A 55 3.59 -5.07 0.34
C GLY A 55 2.31 -5.90 0.43
N VAL A 56 2.33 -7.20 0.12
CA VAL A 56 1.16 -8.10 0.25
C VAL A 56 1.03 -8.52 1.72
N LEU A 57 0.58 -7.60 2.56
CA LEU A 57 0.48 -7.79 4.01
C LEU A 57 -0.82 -8.53 4.38
N THR A 58 -1.04 -9.72 3.82
CA THR A 58 -2.19 -10.57 4.12
C THR A 58 -1.83 -12.04 3.96
N LYS A 59 -2.58 -12.91 4.64
CA LYS A 59 -2.54 -14.36 4.41
C LYS A 59 -3.61 -14.85 3.44
N LYS A 60 -4.50 -13.97 2.99
CA LYS A 60 -5.66 -14.26 2.13
C LYS A 60 -5.55 -13.49 0.82
N LYS A 61 -4.44 -13.67 0.10
CA LYS A 61 -4.20 -13.03 -1.20
C LYS A 61 -5.39 -13.29 -2.14
N GLY A 62 -5.90 -12.23 -2.76
CA GLY A 62 -7.08 -12.27 -3.63
C GLY A 62 -8.40 -11.93 -2.92
N ALA A 63 -8.43 -11.87 -1.59
CA ALA A 63 -9.59 -11.37 -0.85
C ALA A 63 -9.44 -9.87 -0.55
N LEU A 64 -10.42 -9.07 -0.97
CA LEU A 64 -10.45 -7.64 -0.68
C LEU A 64 -10.75 -7.41 0.81
N THR A 65 -9.71 -7.09 1.57
CA THR A 65 -9.73 -6.91 3.03
C THR A 65 -8.86 -5.72 3.44
N ASN A 66 -9.10 -5.15 4.62
CA ASN A 66 -8.26 -4.07 5.17
C ASN A 66 -6.95 -4.57 5.81
N ASP A 67 -6.58 -5.84 5.58
CA ASP A 67 -5.41 -6.51 6.16
C ASP A 67 -4.11 -5.72 5.95
N PHE A 68 -3.98 -5.03 4.82
CA PHE A 68 -2.82 -4.19 4.54
C PHE A 68 -2.57 -3.17 5.66
N PHE A 69 -3.60 -2.41 6.05
CA PHE A 69 -3.46 -1.36 7.07
C PHE A 69 -3.30 -1.95 8.47
N VAL A 70 -4.07 -3.01 8.79
CA VAL A 70 -3.97 -3.71 10.07
C VAL A 70 -2.56 -4.23 10.31
N ASN A 71 -1.94 -4.83 9.30
CA ASN A 71 -0.59 -5.38 9.41
C ASN A 71 0.50 -4.30 9.31
N LEU A 72 0.31 -3.26 8.51
CA LEU A 72 1.25 -2.14 8.40
C LEU A 72 1.40 -1.38 9.73
N LEU A 73 0.27 -1.11 10.41
CA LEU A 73 0.22 -0.34 11.64
C LEU A 73 0.31 -1.19 12.92
N SER A 74 0.58 -2.49 12.77
CA SER A 74 0.69 -3.41 13.90
C SER A 74 1.85 -3.04 14.82
N LEU A 75 1.56 -2.71 16.08
CA LEU A 75 2.57 -2.43 17.12
C LEU A 75 3.46 -3.65 17.46
N ASN A 76 3.05 -4.85 17.06
CA ASN A 76 3.82 -6.08 17.26
C ASN A 76 4.87 -6.31 16.16
N THR A 77 5.00 -5.38 15.22
CA THR A 77 5.90 -5.50 14.07
C THR A 77 6.82 -4.28 13.98
N THR A 78 8.13 -4.51 13.85
CA THR A 78 9.11 -3.46 13.61
C THR A 78 9.66 -3.56 12.20
N TRP A 79 9.67 -2.44 11.48
CA TRP A 79 10.20 -2.35 10.12
C TRP A 79 11.66 -1.92 10.13
N ALA A 80 12.50 -2.64 9.38
CA ALA A 80 13.92 -2.32 9.21
C ALA A 80 14.32 -2.39 7.73
N PRO A 81 15.27 -1.54 7.27
CA PRO A 81 15.79 -1.62 5.92
C PRO A 81 16.45 -2.98 5.65
N LYS A 82 16.15 -3.59 4.50
CA LYS A 82 16.79 -4.82 4.03
C LYS A 82 18.10 -4.49 3.33
N LYS A 83 19.21 -4.92 3.92
CA LYS A 83 20.57 -4.62 3.43
C LYS A 83 20.74 -4.94 1.94
N GLY A 84 21.32 -3.99 1.20
CA GLY A 84 21.62 -4.14 -0.24
C GLY A 84 20.40 -3.99 -1.16
N THR A 85 19.26 -3.54 -0.65
CA THR A 85 18.02 -3.35 -1.41
C THR A 85 17.31 -2.05 -1.01
N GLU A 86 16.33 -1.63 -1.81
CA GLU A 86 15.40 -0.52 -1.48
C GLU A 86 14.15 -1.00 -0.71
N LEU A 87 14.18 -2.23 -0.20
CA LEU A 87 13.07 -2.87 0.50
C LEU A 87 13.28 -2.84 2.02
N PHE A 88 12.21 -3.13 2.74
CA PHE A 88 12.17 -3.18 4.19
C PHE A 88 11.54 -4.49 4.64
N GLU A 89 12.03 -5.03 5.74
CA GLU A 89 11.51 -6.24 6.37
C GLU A 89 10.75 -5.89 7.64
N ALA A 90 9.58 -6.48 7.80
CA ALA A 90 8.73 -6.34 8.96
C ALA A 90 9.00 -7.52 9.89
N HIS A 91 9.62 -7.28 11.04
CA HIS A 91 9.98 -8.31 12.01
C HIS A 91 8.94 -8.40 13.12
N ASP A 92 8.55 -9.62 13.47
CA ASP A 92 7.75 -9.87 14.67
C ASP A 92 8.56 -9.54 15.93
N ASN A 93 8.04 -8.68 16.80
CA ASN A 93 8.80 -8.21 17.97
C ASN A 93 9.08 -9.30 19.01
N LYS A 94 8.28 -10.39 19.01
CA LYS A 94 8.46 -11.50 19.96
C LYS A 94 9.47 -12.53 19.45
N SER A 95 9.39 -12.88 18.17
CA SER A 95 10.19 -13.96 17.59
C SER A 95 11.38 -13.48 16.74
N GLY A 96 11.44 -12.19 16.38
CA GLY A 96 12.44 -11.62 15.47
C GLY A 96 12.28 -12.05 14.01
N LYS A 97 11.35 -12.95 13.70
CA LYS A 97 11.16 -13.50 12.36
C LYS A 97 10.56 -12.45 11.43
N VAL A 98 11.05 -12.43 10.19
CA VAL A 98 10.47 -11.61 9.11
C VAL A 98 9.07 -12.13 8.80
N LYS A 99 8.06 -11.29 8.97
CA LYS A 99 6.66 -11.54 8.62
C LYS A 99 6.36 -11.08 7.20
N TRP A 100 6.86 -9.90 6.84
CA TRP A 100 6.52 -9.23 5.59
C TRP A 100 7.71 -8.49 4.99
N THR A 101 7.61 -8.17 3.71
CA THR A 101 8.52 -7.25 3.02
C THR A 101 7.70 -6.14 2.37
N GLY A 102 8.20 -4.91 2.38
CA GLY A 102 7.51 -3.75 1.82
C GLY A 102 8.50 -2.80 1.16
N SER A 103 8.01 -2.01 0.21
CA SER A 103 8.77 -0.92 -0.41
C SER A 103 8.47 0.41 0.27
N ARG A 104 9.15 1.47 -0.15
CA ARG A 104 8.84 2.84 0.30
C ARG A 104 7.42 3.27 -0.07
N ALA A 105 6.88 2.79 -1.20
CA ALA A 105 5.51 3.08 -1.61
C ALA A 105 4.47 2.44 -0.67
N ASP A 106 4.85 1.37 0.03
CA ASP A 106 3.99 0.73 1.04
C ASP A 106 4.13 1.42 2.40
N LEU A 107 5.37 1.72 2.80
CA LEU A 107 5.69 2.27 4.12
C LEU A 107 5.35 3.74 4.30
N VAL A 108 5.17 4.50 3.21
CA VAL A 108 4.78 5.91 3.29
C VAL A 108 3.45 6.10 4.05
N PHE A 109 2.54 5.12 3.97
CA PHE A 109 1.27 5.12 4.70
C PHE A 109 1.44 4.90 6.21
N GLY A 110 2.59 4.43 6.66
CA GLY A 110 2.93 4.29 8.09
C GLY A 110 3.80 5.43 8.63
N SER A 111 4.42 6.23 7.76
CA SER A 111 5.45 7.22 8.12
C SER A 111 5.03 8.68 7.90
N ASN A 112 4.27 8.98 6.84
CA ASN A 112 3.73 10.32 6.62
C ASN A 112 2.52 10.55 7.52
N SER A 113 2.50 11.62 8.33
CA SER A 113 1.45 11.87 9.32
C SER A 113 0.04 11.95 8.73
N VAL A 114 -0.12 12.57 7.56
CA VAL A 114 -1.43 12.70 6.89
C VAL A 114 -1.90 11.34 6.36
N LEU A 115 -1.03 10.62 5.65
CA LEU A 115 -1.39 9.29 5.12
C LEU A 115 -1.61 8.27 6.24
N ARG A 116 -0.85 8.39 7.33
CA ARG A 116 -1.01 7.55 8.52
C ARG A 116 -2.36 7.77 9.18
N ALA A 117 -2.82 9.01 9.33
CA ALA A 117 -4.15 9.29 9.87
C ALA A 117 -5.25 8.62 9.04
N VAL A 118 -5.13 8.61 7.71
CA VAL A 118 -6.06 7.90 6.82
C VAL A 118 -5.93 6.38 6.97
N ALA A 119 -4.72 5.85 7.04
CA ALA A 119 -4.47 4.43 7.25
C ALA A 119 -5.03 3.93 8.59
N GLU A 120 -4.96 4.75 9.64
CA GLU A 120 -5.52 4.44 10.97
C GLU A 120 -7.05 4.24 10.90
N VAL A 121 -7.75 5.09 10.16
CA VAL A 121 -9.20 4.91 9.90
C VAL A 121 -9.46 3.55 9.27
N TYR A 122 -8.74 3.17 8.21
CA TYR A 122 -8.97 1.87 7.55
C TYR A 122 -8.42 0.66 8.31
N SER A 123 -7.52 0.86 9.28
CA SER A 123 -7.04 -0.21 10.16
C SER A 123 -7.99 -0.53 11.33
N SER A 124 -8.99 0.31 11.55
CA SER A 124 -9.94 0.16 12.66
C SER A 124 -10.83 -1.07 12.48
N ASP A 125 -11.28 -1.67 13.59
CA ASP A 125 -12.03 -2.94 13.60
C ASP A 125 -13.39 -2.84 12.87
N ASP A 126 -14.00 -1.66 12.87
CA ASP A 126 -15.28 -1.32 12.24
C ASP A 126 -15.14 -0.84 10.77
N ALA A 127 -13.91 -0.68 10.27
CA ALA A 127 -13.67 -0.09 8.96
C ALA A 127 -13.72 -1.08 7.79
N LYS A 128 -13.98 -2.37 8.03
CA LYS A 128 -13.94 -3.42 6.98
C LYS A 128 -14.90 -3.16 5.83
N GLU A 129 -16.18 -2.86 6.13
CA GLU A 129 -17.18 -2.59 5.11
C GLU A 129 -16.92 -1.24 4.43
N LYS A 130 -16.53 -0.23 5.20
CA LYS A 130 -16.14 1.09 4.68
C LYS A 130 -14.99 0.98 3.68
N PHE A 131 -13.93 0.25 4.03
CA PHE A 131 -12.78 0.02 3.16
C PHE A 131 -13.20 -0.59 1.82
N VAL A 132 -14.05 -1.62 1.82
CA VAL A 132 -14.52 -2.27 0.59
C VAL A 132 -15.31 -1.28 -0.28
N LYS A 133 -16.25 -0.52 0.31
CA LYS A 133 -17.05 0.46 -0.42
C LYS A 133 -16.18 1.57 -1.03
N ASP A 134 -15.26 2.12 -0.24
CA ASP A 134 -14.39 3.20 -0.67
C ASP A 134 -13.39 2.73 -1.73
N PHE A 135 -12.88 1.50 -1.63
CA PHE A 135 -12.05 0.88 -2.66
C PHE A 135 -12.82 0.75 -3.99
N ILE A 136 -14.05 0.22 -3.95
CA ILE A 136 -14.88 0.06 -5.16
C ILE A 136 -15.18 1.42 -5.79
N ALA A 137 -15.55 2.41 -4.99
CA ALA A 137 -15.82 3.76 -5.49
C ALA A 137 -14.58 4.38 -6.18
N ALA A 138 -13.41 4.28 -5.55
CA ALA A 138 -12.16 4.77 -6.14
C ALA A 138 -11.77 3.98 -7.40
N TRP A 139 -11.98 2.66 -7.42
CA TRP A 139 -11.74 1.82 -8.60
C TRP A 139 -12.65 2.22 -9.78
N CYS A 140 -13.96 2.33 -9.53
CA CYS A 140 -14.93 2.77 -10.53
C CYS A 140 -14.56 4.15 -11.08
N LYS A 141 -14.23 5.11 -10.22
CA LYS A 141 -13.76 6.44 -10.64
C LYS A 141 -12.60 6.34 -11.64
N VAL A 142 -11.56 5.56 -11.34
CA VAL A 142 -10.40 5.41 -12.23
C VAL A 142 -10.78 4.76 -13.56
N MET A 143 -11.69 3.79 -13.55
CA MET A 143 -12.16 3.11 -14.77
C MET A 143 -13.02 4.00 -15.68
N GLU A 144 -13.50 5.15 -15.20
CA GLU A 144 -14.40 6.04 -15.95
C GLU A 144 -13.76 7.37 -16.35
N LEU A 145 -12.46 7.59 -16.06
CA LEU A 145 -11.76 8.87 -16.29
C LEU A 145 -11.73 9.34 -17.75
N ASP A 146 -11.91 8.45 -18.72
CA ASP A 146 -11.88 8.73 -20.16
C ASP A 146 -13.26 8.70 -20.83
N ARG A 147 -14.34 8.61 -20.05
CA ARG A 147 -15.74 8.57 -20.54
C ARG A 147 -16.34 9.98 -20.69
N PHE A 148 -15.84 10.74 -21.67
CA PHE A 148 -16.33 12.08 -22.01
C PHE A 148 -17.64 12.11 -22.83
#